data_AF-A0A7V4PPP4-F1
#
_entry.id   AF-A0A7V4PPP4-F1
#
_cell.length_a   1.000
_cell.length_b   1.000
_cell.length_c   1.000
_cell.angle_alpha   90.00
_cell.angle_beta   90.00
_cell.angle_gamma   90.00
#
_symmetry.space_group_name_H-M   'P 1'
#
loop_
_entity.id
_entity.type
_entity.pdbx_description
1 polymer ?
#
loop_
_entity_poly.entity_id
_entity_poly.type
_entity_poly.pdbx_seq_one_letter_code
_entity_poly.pdbx_strand_id
1 'polypeptide(L)'
;MAIASGRYEQLIQDLRAEYRPQREWIERQGLFLIVGHFLSGVAAGTWFFSLLFSFPQGMAAAYLIAAVSGLAHLAFLGRPERFWKMWHARDSWIARGFIGLTLFLAGGLLYLPPLLLPEAPWDSASLLARSGYALSVIGTVILLLYKGFVYASSKGVPFWSSPILPA
;
A
#
# COMPACT_ATOMS: atom_id res chain seq x y z
N MET A 1 3.58 -5.47 35.57
CA MET A 1 4.37 -4.23 35.39
C MET A 1 5.84 -4.56 35.07
N ALA A 2 6.11 -5.36 34.03
CA ALA A 2 7.45 -5.88 33.70
C ALA A 2 7.84 -5.73 32.21
N ILE A 3 6.96 -5.17 31.38
CA ILE A 3 7.18 -5.02 29.93
C ILE A 3 7.95 -3.73 29.62
N ALA A 4 7.94 -2.75 30.54
CA ALA A 4 8.59 -1.46 30.32
C ALA A 4 10.13 -1.54 30.39
N SER A 5 10.71 -2.37 31.27
CA SER A 5 12.16 -2.43 31.48
C SER A 5 12.88 -2.86 30.20
N GLY A 6 12.53 -4.03 29.64
CA GLY A 6 13.21 -4.57 28.44
C GLY A 6 13.29 -3.60 27.26
N ARG A 7 12.27 -2.74 27.07
CA ARG A 7 12.28 -1.72 26.01
C ARG A 7 13.32 -0.62 26.27
N TYR A 8 13.44 -0.14 27.50
CA TYR A 8 14.40 0.90 27.85
C TYR A 8 15.83 0.36 27.82
N GLU A 9 16.05 -0.86 28.32
CA GLU A 9 17.36 -1.52 28.23
C GLU A 9 17.81 -1.69 26.76
N GLN A 10 16.91 -2.11 25.87
CA GLN A 10 17.22 -2.30 24.45
C GLN A 10 17.48 -0.96 23.75
N LEU A 11 16.72 0.09 24.08
CA LEU A 11 16.99 1.45 23.60
C LEU A 11 18.36 1.95 24.05
N ILE A 12 18.75 1.72 25.31
CA ILE A 12 20.06 2.10 25.84
C ILE A 12 21.18 1.34 25.11
N GLN A 13 20.98 0.06 24.80
CA GLN A 13 21.93 -0.72 24.01
C GLN A 13 22.05 -0.18 22.58
N ASP A 14 20.93 0.08 21.91
CA ASP A 14 20.92 0.65 20.55
C ASP A 14 21.58 2.05 20.53
N LEU A 15 21.37 2.87 21.57
CA LEU A 15 22.03 4.18 21.69
C LEU A 15 23.54 4.09 21.89
N ARG A 16 24.02 3.02 22.52
CA ARG A 16 25.45 2.74 22.74
C ARG A 16 26.11 2.03 21.56
N ALA A 17 25.33 1.46 20.65
CA ALA A 17 25.84 0.82 19.44
C ALA A 17 26.37 1.86 18.45
N GLU A 18 27.49 1.52 17.78
CA GLU A 18 28.11 2.37 16.75
C GLU A 18 27.16 2.58 15.56
N TYR A 19 26.35 1.56 15.23
CA TYR A 19 25.24 1.64 14.29
C TYR A 19 23.93 1.38 15.02
N ARG A 20 22.93 2.24 14.80
CA ARG A 20 21.58 2.09 15.38
C ARG A 20 20.69 1.28 14.42
N PRO A 21 20.45 -0.01 14.68
CA PRO A 21 19.62 -0.82 13.79
C PRO A 21 18.16 -0.33 13.84
N GLN A 22 17.58 -0.03 12.68
CA GLN A 22 16.15 0.27 12.57
C GLN A 22 15.34 -1.02 12.62
N ARG A 23 14.48 -1.16 13.64
CA ARG A 23 13.73 -2.39 13.92
C ARG A 23 12.23 -2.30 13.61
N GLU A 24 11.71 -1.10 13.43
CA GLU A 24 10.27 -0.80 13.36
C GLU A 24 9.52 -1.55 12.24
N TRP A 25 10.22 -1.98 11.18
CA TRP A 25 9.63 -2.71 10.05
C TRP A 25 9.67 -4.23 10.21
N ILE A 26 10.35 -4.73 11.25
CA ILE A 26 10.53 -6.16 11.53
C ILE A 26 9.86 -6.52 12.85
N GLU A 27 10.04 -5.69 13.88
CA GLU A 27 9.51 -5.93 15.21
C GLU A 27 8.04 -5.46 15.34
N ARG A 28 7.33 -6.01 16.33
CA ARG A 28 5.97 -5.62 16.72
C ARG A 28 4.96 -5.73 15.57
N GLN A 29 4.46 -4.59 15.08
CA GLN A 29 3.45 -4.54 14.02
C GLN A 29 4.09 -4.66 12.62
N GLY A 30 5.42 -4.77 12.51
CA GLY A 30 6.16 -4.86 11.24
C GLY A 30 5.66 -5.96 10.29
N LEU A 31 5.15 -7.08 10.82
CA LEU A 31 4.52 -8.11 9.99
C LEU A 31 3.35 -7.56 9.14
N PHE A 32 2.52 -6.69 9.71
CA PHE A 32 1.41 -6.06 8.98
C PHE A 32 1.90 -5.14 7.86
N LEU A 33 3.03 -4.46 8.08
CA LEU A 33 3.68 -3.68 7.02
C LEU A 33 4.14 -4.60 5.88
N ILE A 34 4.84 -5.70 6.19
CA ILE A 34 5.32 -6.65 5.18
C ILE A 34 4.15 -7.23 4.38
N VAL A 35 3.12 -7.72 5.08
CA VAL A 35 1.91 -8.29 4.45
C VAL A 35 1.21 -7.23 3.60
N GLY A 36 0.96 -6.03 4.14
CA GLY A 36 0.36 -4.94 3.39
C GLY A 36 1.17 -4.59 2.13
N HIS A 37 2.49 -4.47 2.27
CA HIS A 37 3.36 -4.09 1.19
C HIS A 37 3.46 -5.17 0.10
N PHE A 38 3.52 -6.44 0.48
CA PHE A 38 3.50 -7.55 -0.46
C PHE A 38 2.15 -7.63 -1.20
N LEU A 39 1.04 -7.67 -0.46
CA LEU A 39 -0.29 -7.84 -1.03
C LEU A 39 -0.71 -6.67 -1.93
N SER A 40 -0.32 -5.43 -1.64
CA SER A 40 -0.59 -4.31 -2.55
C SER A 40 0.12 -4.48 -3.90
N GLY A 41 1.25 -5.17 -3.93
CA GLY A 41 2.01 -5.44 -5.17
C GLY A 41 1.35 -6.55 -5.97
N VAL A 42 0.96 -7.63 -5.28
CA VAL A 42 0.16 -8.72 -5.86
C VAL A 42 -1.13 -8.16 -6.44
N ALA A 43 -1.89 -7.35 -5.67
CA ALA A 43 -3.11 -6.74 -6.14
C ALA A 43 -2.92 -5.87 -7.39
N ALA A 44 -1.92 -4.98 -7.39
CA ALA A 44 -1.65 -4.10 -8.53
C ALA A 44 -1.26 -4.90 -9.79
N GLY A 45 -0.40 -5.92 -9.65
CA GLY A 45 -0.03 -6.81 -10.74
C GLY A 45 -1.20 -7.64 -11.27
N THR A 46 -1.98 -8.26 -10.38
CA THR A 46 -3.17 -9.02 -10.74
C THR A 46 -4.20 -8.13 -11.44
N TRP A 47 -4.44 -6.91 -10.95
CA TRP A 47 -5.34 -5.96 -11.60
C TRP A 47 -4.85 -5.60 -13.01
N PHE A 48 -3.57 -5.24 -13.16
CA PHE A 48 -2.98 -4.88 -14.45
C PHE A 48 -3.13 -6.00 -15.49
N PHE A 49 -2.75 -7.24 -15.15
CA PHE A 49 -2.91 -8.35 -16.08
C PHE A 49 -4.37 -8.72 -16.32
N SER A 50 -5.24 -8.61 -15.30
CA SER A 50 -6.67 -8.86 -15.48
C SER A 50 -7.32 -7.85 -16.42
N LEU A 51 -6.90 -6.58 -16.38
CA LEU A 51 -7.28 -5.57 -17.38
C LEU A 51 -6.79 -5.97 -18.77
N LEU A 52 -5.52 -6.35 -18.91
CA LEU A 52 -4.93 -6.72 -20.20
C LEU A 52 -5.65 -7.89 -20.86
N PHE A 53 -6.06 -8.88 -20.08
CA PHE A 53 -6.76 -10.07 -20.56
C PHE A 53 -8.29 -9.97 -20.48
N SER A 54 -8.84 -8.81 -20.11
CA SER A 54 -10.28 -8.61 -19.92
C SER A 54 -10.91 -9.70 -19.04
N PHE A 55 -10.31 -9.98 -17.88
CA PHE A 55 -10.73 -11.04 -16.95
C PHE A 55 -11.34 -10.43 -15.65
N PRO A 56 -12.67 -10.23 -15.59
CA PRO A 56 -13.31 -9.50 -14.49
C PRO A 56 -13.15 -10.15 -13.11
N GLN A 57 -13.12 -11.48 -13.05
CA GLN A 57 -12.95 -12.23 -11.80
C GLN A 57 -11.55 -11.99 -11.21
N GLY A 58 -10.53 -11.85 -12.06
CA GLY A 58 -9.18 -11.49 -11.64
C GLY A 58 -9.12 -10.05 -11.10
N MET A 59 -9.87 -9.13 -11.69
CA MET A 59 -10.00 -7.76 -11.17
C MET A 59 -10.69 -7.76 -9.80
N ALA A 60 -11.74 -8.55 -9.63
CA ALA A 60 -12.42 -8.72 -8.33
C ALA A 60 -11.46 -9.29 -7.26
N ALA A 61 -10.69 -10.32 -7.60
CA ALA A 61 -9.69 -10.88 -6.69
C ALA A 61 -8.61 -9.85 -6.32
N ALA A 62 -8.09 -9.11 -7.30
CA ALA A 62 -7.13 -8.03 -7.07
C ALA A 62 -7.69 -6.94 -6.14
N TYR A 63 -8.96 -6.57 -6.32
CA TYR A 63 -9.65 -5.61 -5.47
C TYR A 63 -9.70 -6.06 -4.01
N LEU A 64 -10.10 -7.32 -3.77
CA LEU A 64 -10.15 -7.89 -2.42
C LEU A 64 -8.77 -7.99 -1.78
N ILE A 65 -7.75 -8.39 -2.56
CA ILE A 65 -6.35 -8.42 -2.08
C ILE A 65 -5.87 -7.02 -1.70
N ALA A 66 -6.20 -5.99 -2.49
CA ALA A 66 -5.88 -4.60 -2.17
C ALA A 66 -6.60 -4.13 -0.90
N ALA A 67 -7.85 -4.53 -0.69
CA ALA A 67 -8.59 -4.19 0.52
C ALA A 67 -7.93 -4.80 1.77
N VAL A 68 -7.54 -6.08 1.71
CA VAL A 68 -6.79 -6.76 2.78
C VAL A 68 -5.44 -6.07 3.01
N SER A 69 -4.75 -5.68 1.93
CA SER A 69 -3.52 -4.89 2.02
C SER A 69 -3.74 -3.56 2.74
N GLY A 70 -4.80 -2.82 2.42
CA GLY A 70 -5.15 -1.56 3.09
C GLY A 70 -5.44 -1.74 4.57
N LEU A 71 -6.18 -2.79 4.94
CA LEU A 71 -6.42 -3.16 6.33
C LEU A 71 -5.13 -3.50 7.08
N ALA A 72 -4.20 -4.22 6.44
CA ALA A 72 -2.89 -4.50 7.02
C ALA A 72 -2.07 -3.22 7.24
N HIS A 73 -2.05 -2.29 6.28
CA HIS A 73 -1.37 -1.00 6.46
C HIS A 73 -2.00 -0.18 7.60
N LEU A 74 -3.33 -0.19 7.76
CA LEU A 74 -3.98 0.46 8.89
C LEU A 74 -3.61 -0.22 10.21
N ALA A 75 -3.62 -1.56 10.27
CA ALA A 75 -3.23 -2.33 11.45
C ALA A 75 -1.76 -2.14 11.85
N PHE A 76 -0.90 -1.76 10.90
CA PHE A 76 0.48 -1.36 11.17
C PHE A 76 0.58 0.00 11.88
N LEU A 77 -0.36 0.92 11.65
CA LEU A 77 -0.32 2.23 12.30
C LEU A 77 -0.52 2.09 13.81
N GLY A 78 0.33 2.77 14.60
CA GLY A 78 0.15 2.84 16.05
C GLY A 78 -1.13 3.57 16.47
N ARG A 79 -1.71 4.39 15.58
CA ARG A 79 -2.99 5.11 15.76
C ARG A 79 -3.77 5.13 14.43
N PRO A 80 -4.43 4.02 14.05
CA PRO A 80 -5.12 3.90 12.76
C PRO A 80 -6.22 4.94 12.60
N GLU A 81 -6.84 5.38 13.70
CA GLU A 81 -7.87 6.42 13.72
C GLU A 81 -7.33 7.81 13.35
N ARG A 82 -6.05 7.96 13.03
CA ARG A 82 -5.47 9.24 12.60
C ARG A 82 -4.84 9.16 11.21
N PHE A 83 -5.14 8.10 10.45
CA PHE A 83 -4.53 7.84 9.14
C PHE A 83 -4.65 9.03 8.18
N TRP A 84 -5.75 9.80 8.24
CA TRP A 84 -5.97 10.96 7.38
C TRP A 84 -4.93 12.07 7.55
N LYS A 85 -4.25 12.12 8.72
CA LYS A 85 -3.15 13.06 8.96
C LYS A 85 -1.90 12.72 8.16
N MET A 86 -1.85 11.57 7.50
CA MET A 86 -0.73 11.17 6.64
C MET A 86 -0.80 11.78 5.25
N TRP A 87 -1.81 12.61 4.94
CA TRP A 87 -2.00 13.25 3.64
C TRP A 87 -0.96 14.36 3.38
N HIS A 88 0.29 13.95 3.21
CA HIS A 88 1.45 14.82 2.95
C HIS A 88 2.21 14.33 1.70
N ALA A 89 1.51 14.29 0.57
CA ALA A 89 2.01 13.73 -0.69
C ALA A 89 3.25 14.43 -1.26
N ARG A 90 3.43 15.72 -0.90
CA ARG A 90 4.54 16.55 -1.40
C ARG A 90 5.89 15.94 -0.99
N ASP A 91 6.02 15.58 0.28
CA ASP A 91 7.32 15.24 0.89
C ASP A 91 7.43 13.76 1.29
N SER A 92 6.33 13.00 1.29
CA SER A 92 6.32 11.60 1.73
C SER A 92 5.97 10.61 0.61
N TRP A 93 6.89 9.72 0.29
CA TRP A 93 6.65 8.60 -0.62
C TRP A 93 5.61 7.59 -0.07
N ILE A 94 5.56 7.40 1.25
CA ILE A 94 4.54 6.57 1.90
C ILE A 94 3.14 7.19 1.70
N ALA A 95 3.02 8.52 1.81
CA ALA A 95 1.76 9.21 1.55
C ALA A 95 1.31 9.06 0.09
N ARG A 96 2.24 9.06 -0.87
CA ARG A 96 1.94 8.80 -2.29
C ARG A 96 1.43 7.37 -2.50
N GLY A 97 2.03 6.39 -1.84
CA GLY A 97 1.54 5.00 -1.85
C GLY A 97 0.13 4.87 -1.28
N PHE A 98 -0.14 5.55 -0.17
CA PHE A 98 -1.48 5.63 0.44
C PHE A 98 -2.53 6.24 -0.52
N ILE A 99 -2.16 7.31 -1.23
CA ILE A 99 -3.00 7.91 -2.28
C ILE A 99 -3.26 6.91 -3.40
N GLY A 100 -2.23 6.23 -3.89
CA GLY A 100 -2.36 5.20 -4.93
C GLY A 100 -3.33 4.09 -4.53
N LEU A 101 -3.21 3.57 -3.31
CA LEU A 101 -4.13 2.56 -2.78
C LEU A 101 -5.56 3.07 -2.66
N THR A 102 -5.73 4.32 -2.22
CA THR A 102 -7.06 4.94 -2.08
C THR A 102 -7.73 5.13 -3.44
N LEU A 103 -7.00 5.65 -4.42
CA LEU A 103 -7.48 5.79 -5.80
C LEU A 103 -7.83 4.44 -6.41
N PHE A 104 -7.00 3.41 -6.15
CA PHE A 104 -7.26 2.04 -6.60
C PHE A 104 -8.57 1.50 -6.01
N LEU A 105 -8.76 1.58 -4.69
CA LEU A 105 -9.94 1.05 -4.01
C LEU A 105 -11.21 1.85 -4.34
N ALA A 106 -11.12 3.17 -4.46
CA ALA A 106 -12.25 3.98 -4.91
C ALA A 106 -12.59 3.68 -6.37
N GLY A 107 -11.58 3.60 -7.23
CA GLY A 107 -11.76 3.30 -8.65
C GLY A 107 -12.36 1.92 -8.91
N GLY A 108 -11.82 0.89 -8.26
CA GLY A 108 -12.34 -0.47 -8.37
C GLY A 108 -13.78 -0.60 -7.86
N LEU A 109 -14.16 0.12 -6.79
CA LEU A 109 -15.53 0.13 -6.28
C LEU A 109 -16.52 0.71 -7.30
N LEU A 110 -16.09 1.69 -8.10
CA LEU A 110 -16.93 2.32 -9.12
C LEU A 110 -16.93 1.54 -10.45
N TYR A 111 -15.83 0.86 -10.76
CA TYR A 111 -15.66 0.14 -12.02
C TYR A 111 -16.24 -1.27 -11.99
N LEU A 112 -16.04 -2.03 -10.91
CA LEU A 112 -16.39 -3.46 -10.84
C LEU A 112 -17.90 -3.78 -10.82
N PRO A 113 -18.77 -3.04 -10.11
CA PRO A 113 -20.18 -3.42 -10.00
C PRO A 113 -20.89 -3.65 -11.34
N PRO A 114 -20.84 -2.74 -12.33
CA PRO A 114 -21.48 -2.97 -13.64
C PRO A 114 -20.87 -4.11 -14.47
N LEU A 115 -19.66 -4.56 -14.14
CA LEU A 115 -18.99 -5.67 -14.82
C LEU A 115 -19.39 -7.04 -14.25
N LEU A 116 -19.76 -7.09 -12.96
CA LEU A 116 -19.94 -8.33 -12.22
C LEU A 116 -21.38 -8.59 -11.82
N LEU A 117 -22.17 -7.53 -11.66
CA LEU A 117 -23.54 -7.61 -11.14
C LEU A 117 -24.53 -7.24 -12.25
N PRO A 118 -25.46 -8.15 -12.63
CA PRO A 118 -26.45 -7.86 -13.65
C PRO A 118 -27.36 -6.66 -13.33
N GLU A 119 -27.64 -6.42 -12.05
CA GLU A 119 -28.50 -5.33 -11.57
C GLU A 119 -27.69 -4.20 -10.91
N ALA A 120 -26.49 -3.92 -11.42
CA ALA A 120 -25.70 -2.82 -10.91
C ALA A 120 -26.47 -1.48 -11.04
N PRO A 121 -26.33 -0.57 -10.06
CA PRO A 121 -27.06 0.70 -10.04
C PRO A 121 -26.61 1.72 -11.10
N TRP A 122 -25.55 1.42 -11.85
CA TRP A 122 -25.12 2.20 -13.01
C TRP A 122 -24.61 1.27 -14.12
N ASP A 123 -24.56 1.79 -15.34
CA ASP A 123 -24.11 1.05 -16.52
C ASP A 123 -22.58 1.09 -16.71
N SER A 124 -22.02 0.09 -17.39
CA SER A 124 -20.59 -0.02 -17.71
C SER A 124 -20.07 1.11 -18.62
N ALA A 125 -20.91 1.69 -19.46
CA ALA A 125 -20.57 2.81 -20.33
C ALA A 125 -20.78 4.19 -19.65
N SER A 126 -21.31 4.22 -18.42
CA SER A 126 -21.59 5.45 -17.68
C SER A 126 -20.31 6.23 -17.35
N LEU A 127 -20.45 7.54 -17.10
CA LEU A 127 -19.34 8.39 -16.66
C LEU A 127 -18.75 7.90 -15.32
N LEU A 128 -19.57 7.31 -14.46
CA LEU A 128 -19.15 6.78 -13.16
C LEU A 128 -18.25 5.55 -13.31
N ALA A 129 -18.60 4.61 -14.19
CA ALA A 129 -17.75 3.47 -14.49
C ALA A 129 -16.43 3.90 -15.15
N ARG A 130 -16.47 4.88 -16.06
CA ARG A 130 -15.27 5.42 -16.72
C ARG A 130 -14.34 6.16 -15.77
N SER A 131 -14.88 6.94 -14.83
CA SER A 131 -14.07 7.60 -13.80
C SER A 131 -13.47 6.57 -12.84
N GLY A 132 -14.26 5.56 -12.46
CA GLY A 132 -13.78 4.40 -11.69
C GLY A 132 -12.60 3.70 -12.35
N TYR A 133 -12.72 3.40 -13.64
CA TYR A 133 -11.66 2.82 -14.44
C TYR A 133 -10.39 3.68 -14.40
N ALA A 134 -10.50 4.98 -14.72
CA ALA A 134 -9.36 5.89 -14.72
C ALA A 134 -8.67 5.96 -13.35
N LEU A 135 -9.44 6.09 -12.27
CA LEU A 135 -8.90 6.11 -10.90
C LEU A 135 -8.18 4.80 -10.55
N SER A 136 -8.76 3.65 -10.93
CA SER A 136 -8.15 2.33 -10.66
C SER A 136 -6.83 2.16 -11.41
N VAL A 137 -6.74 2.64 -12.65
CA VAL A 137 -5.52 2.58 -13.47
C VAL A 137 -4.44 3.50 -12.88
N ILE A 138 -4.79 4.74 -12.55
CA ILE A 138 -3.85 5.68 -11.89
C ILE A 138 -3.35 5.09 -10.57
N GLY A 139 -4.25 4.57 -9.74
CA GLY A 139 -3.90 3.92 -8.48
C GLY A 139 -2.97 2.72 -8.68
N THR A 140 -3.24 1.88 -9.68
CA THR A 140 -2.39 0.72 -10.04
C THR A 140 -0.98 1.16 -10.42
N VAL A 141 -0.85 2.17 -11.28
CA VAL A 141 0.46 2.70 -11.70
C VAL A 141 1.24 3.22 -10.50
N ILE A 142 0.60 3.98 -9.61
CA ILE A 142 1.25 4.47 -8.39
C ILE A 142 1.70 3.30 -7.52
N LEU A 143 0.84 2.30 -7.30
CA LEU A 143 1.15 1.12 -6.47
C LEU A 143 2.33 0.30 -6.99
N LEU A 144 2.48 0.18 -8.31
CA LEU A 144 3.61 -0.52 -8.94
C LEU A 144 4.93 0.26 -8.77
N LEU A 145 4.88 1.59 -8.86
CA LEU A 145 6.09 2.42 -8.90
C LEU A 145 6.57 2.88 -7.51
N TYR A 146 5.65 3.27 -6.61
CA TYR A 146 6.03 4.02 -5.40
C TYR A 146 6.98 3.27 -4.46
N LYS A 147 6.91 1.93 -4.44
CA LYS A 147 7.70 1.09 -3.51
C LYS A 147 9.19 1.25 -3.72
N GLY A 148 9.61 1.25 -4.99
CA GLY A 148 11.00 1.46 -5.35
C GLY A 148 11.51 2.81 -4.84
N PHE A 149 10.70 3.87 -4.99
CA PHE A 149 11.02 5.19 -4.46
C PHE A 149 11.02 5.26 -2.92
N VAL A 150 10.12 4.55 -2.24
CA VAL A 150 10.11 4.45 -0.77
C VAL A 150 11.45 3.87 -0.29
N TYR A 151 11.92 2.79 -0.91
CA TYR A 151 13.21 2.19 -0.57
C TYR A 151 14.39 3.09 -0.93
N ALA A 152 14.44 3.61 -2.15
CA ALA A 152 15.52 4.47 -2.63
C ALA A 152 15.70 5.75 -1.80
N SER A 153 14.63 6.29 -1.21
CA SER A 153 14.70 7.46 -0.33
C SER A 153 15.37 7.19 1.03
N SER A 154 15.45 5.93 1.46
CA SER A 154 16.03 5.51 2.74
C SER A 154 17.53 5.17 2.61
N LYS A 155 18.36 6.17 2.33
CA LYS A 155 19.82 6.02 2.09
C LYS A 155 20.62 5.34 3.21
N GLY A 156 20.07 5.31 4.43
CA GLY A 156 20.70 4.68 5.59
C GLY A 156 20.54 3.16 5.65
N VAL A 157 19.73 2.54 4.78
CA VAL A 157 19.52 1.08 4.76
C VAL A 157 20.30 0.47 3.60
N PRO A 158 21.28 -0.42 3.87
CA PRO A 158 22.04 -1.09 2.81
C PRO A 158 21.12 -1.79 1.80
N PHE A 159 21.51 -1.78 0.53
CA PHE A 159 20.78 -2.34 -0.62
C PHE A 159 19.48 -1.64 -1.02
N TRP A 160 18.95 -0.72 -0.21
CA TRP A 160 17.72 0.02 -0.55
C TRP A 160 17.96 1.23 -1.45
N SER A 161 19.20 1.74 -1.52
CA SER A 161 19.63 2.71 -2.53
C SER A 161 20.53 2.04 -3.55
N SER A 162 19.94 1.43 -4.58
CA SER A 162 20.66 0.80 -5.68
C SER A 162 20.16 1.28 -7.04
N PRO A 163 20.97 1.23 -8.11
CA PRO A 163 20.56 1.64 -9.46
C PRO A 163 19.41 0.82 -10.06
N ILE A 164 19.07 -0.33 -9.47
CA ILE A 164 17.99 -1.21 -9.92
C ILE A 164 16.63 -0.66 -9.48
N LEU A 165 16.59 0.08 -8.37
CA LEU A 165 15.37 0.70 -7.88
C LEU A 165 15.16 2.06 -8.56
N PRO A 166 13.91 2.44 -8.86
CA PRO A 166 13.62 3.75 -9.41
C PRO A 166 14.07 4.84 -8.43
N ALA A 167 14.79 5.83 -8.98
CA ALA A 167 15.39 6.95 -8.25
C ALA A 167 14.59 8.25 -8.46
#